data_AF-A0A8T6N6Z0-F1
#
_entry.id   AF-A0A8T6N6Z0-F1
#
_cell.length_a   1.000
_cell.length_b   1.000
_cell.length_c   1.000
_cell.angle_alpha   90.00
_cell.angle_beta   90.00
_cell.angle_gamma   90.00
#
_symmetry.space_group_name_H-M   'P 1'
#
loop_
_entity.id
_entity.type
_entity.pdbx_description
1 polymer ?
#
loop_
_entity_poly.entity_id
_entity_poly.type
_entity_poly.pdbx_seq_one_letter_code
_entity_poly.pdbx_strand_id
1 'polypeptide(L)' 'MIQTTWAVQPANWAKFDPHGAIQCADIDTAYKICQSVIGEGDQMIWKMTSGEPIKWVRVYEDESIDAVTDQHLAHLV' A
#
# COMPACT_ATOMS: atom_id res chain seq x y z
N MET A 1 -7.91 5.32 20.70
CA MET A 1 -8.22 4.52 19.50
C MET A 1 -6.93 4.39 18.71
N ILE A 2 -6.43 3.18 18.48
CA ILE A 2 -5.29 2.97 17.59
C ILE A 2 -5.81 3.04 16.15
N GLN A 3 -5.72 4.21 15.53
CA GLN A 3 -5.96 4.34 14.10
C GLN A 3 -4.84 3.60 13.38
N THR A 4 -5.18 2.53 12.66
CA THR A 4 -4.20 1.85 11.82
C THR A 4 -3.93 2.75 10.63
N THR A 5 -2.73 3.29 10.54
CA THR A 5 -2.31 4.14 9.42
C THR A 5 -1.76 3.27 8.29
N TRP A 6 -1.91 3.75 7.06
CA TRP A 6 -1.42 3.08 5.85
C TRP A 6 -0.47 4.01 5.10
N ALA A 7 0.38 3.44 4.25
CA ALA A 7 1.28 4.23 3.43
C ALA A 7 1.52 3.58 2.07
N VAL A 8 1.70 4.39 1.02
CA VAL A 8 1.99 3.93 -0.34
C VAL A 8 3.38 4.38 -0.77
N GLN A 9 4.13 3.47 -1.38
CA GLN A 9 5.47 3.70 -1.96
C GLN A 9 5.71 2.83 -3.18
N PRO A 10 6.66 3.19 -4.07
CA PRO A 10 7.14 2.30 -5.11
C PRO A 10 7.63 0.95 -4.55
N ALA A 11 7.21 -0.15 -5.16
CA ALA A 11 7.53 -1.51 -4.70
C ALA A 11 8.99 -1.91 -4.96
N ASN A 12 9.71 -1.17 -5.82
CA ASN A 12 11.13 -1.38 -6.10
C ASN A 12 12.05 -0.96 -4.92
N TRP A 13 11.50 -0.33 -3.87
CA TRP A 13 12.27 0.03 -2.68
C TRP A 13 12.48 -1.16 -1.75
N ALA A 14 13.71 -1.33 -1.27
CA ALA A 14 14.09 -2.46 -0.42
C ALA A 14 13.46 -2.38 0.99
N LYS A 15 13.30 -1.17 1.52
CA LYS A 15 12.77 -0.89 2.87
C LYS A 15 11.79 0.27 2.82
N PHE A 16 10.92 0.35 3.83
CA PHE A 16 10.05 1.50 4.02
C PHE A 16 10.88 2.76 4.31
N ASP A 17 10.53 3.86 3.65
CA ASP A 17 11.11 5.18 3.92
C ASP A 17 9.98 6.19 4.21
N PRO A 18 9.87 6.72 5.43
CA PRO A 18 8.79 7.64 5.79
C PRO A 18 8.80 8.95 4.99
N HIS A 19 9.93 9.38 4.43
CA HIS A 19 10.02 10.63 3.67
C HIS A 19 9.48 10.51 2.25
N GLY A 20 9.56 9.32 1.66
CA GLY A 20 9.04 9.02 0.34
C GLY A 20 7.68 8.32 0.36
N ALA A 21 6.96 8.37 1.49
CA ALA A 21 5.72 7.66 1.69
C ALA A 21 4.50 8.58 1.64
N ILE A 22 3.50 8.21 0.86
CA ILE A 22 2.19 8.86 0.87
C ILE A 22 1.37 8.24 2.00
N GLN A 23 1.22 8.97 3.11
CA GLN A 23 0.45 8.53 4.27
C GLN A 23 -1.06 8.55 3.96
N CYS A 24 -1.74 7.48 4.32
CA CYS A 24 -3.16 7.25 4.07
C CYS A 24 -3.89 6.96 5.39
N ALA A 25 -5.07 7.55 5.56
CA ALA A 25 -5.87 7.41 6.78
C ALA A 25 -6.52 6.03 6.92
N ASP A 26 -6.78 5.36 5.79
CA ASP A 26 -7.41 4.05 5.68
C ASP A 26 -6.89 3.31 4.43
N ILE A 27 -7.20 2.03 4.33
CA ILE A 27 -6.71 1.16 3.26
C ILE A 27 -7.37 1.44 1.91
N ASP A 28 -8.65 1.86 1.90
CA ASP A 28 -9.36 2.19 0.65
C ASP A 28 -8.72 3.41 -0.02
N THR A 29 -8.31 4.39 0.78
CA THR A 29 -7.53 5.55 0.32
C THR A 29 -6.17 5.11 -0.22
N ALA A 30 -5.49 4.17 0.43
CA ALA A 30 -4.21 3.64 -0.05
C ALA A 30 -4.34 2.97 -1.43
N TYR A 31 -5.39 2.17 -1.66
CA TYR A 31 -5.66 1.58 -2.97
C TYR A 31 -5.92 2.63 -4.05
N LYS A 32 -6.72 3.66 -3.76
CA LYS A 32 -6.99 4.76 -4.70
C LYS A 32 -5.71 5.54 -5.06
N ILE A 33 -4.84 5.76 -4.07
CA ILE A 33 -3.54 6.39 -4.32
C ILE A 33 -2.68 5.50 -5.22
N CYS A 34 -2.58 4.19 -4.94
CA CYS A 34 -1.87 3.26 -5.81
C CYS A 34 -2.35 3.36 -7.25
N GLN A 35 -3.66 3.32 -7.49
CA GLN A 35 -4.25 3.46 -8.83
C GLN A 35 -3.91 4.81 -9.47
N SER A 36 -3.91 5.90 -8.68
CA SER A 36 -3.57 7.24 -9.19
C SER A 36 -2.10 7.39 -9.60
N VAL A 37 -1.19 6.59 -9.03
CA VAL A 37 0.26 6.68 -9.28
C VAL A 37 0.82 5.43 -9.98
N ILE A 38 -0.04 4.51 -10.41
CA ILE A 38 0.37 3.20 -10.94
C ILE A 38 1.22 3.30 -12.20
N GLY A 39 1.06 4.37 -12.98
CA GLY A 39 1.89 4.67 -14.15
C GLY A 39 3.36 5.01 -13.81
N GLU A 40 3.71 5.12 -12.53
CA GLU A 40 5.10 5.24 -12.06
C GLU A 40 5.74 3.87 -11.78
N GLY A 41 5.00 2.77 -12.01
CA GLY A 41 5.39 1.39 -11.79
C GLY A 41 4.68 0.76 -10.58
N ASP A 42 5.08 -0.46 -10.24
CA ASP A 42 4.51 -1.22 -9.12
C ASP A 42 4.52 -0.42 -7.80
N GLN A 43 3.40 -0.47 -7.09
CA GLN A 43 3.20 0.18 -5.80
C GLN A 43 3.09 -0.83 -4.68
N MET A 44 3.50 -0.42 -3.48
CA MET A 44 3.43 -1.19 -2.25
C MET A 44 2.65 -0.40 -1.21
N ILE A 45 1.55 -0.97 -0.75
CA ILE A 45 0.83 -0.54 0.44
C ILE A 45 1.50 -1.15 1.65
N TRP A 46 1.87 -0.30 2.60
CA TRP A 46 2.45 -0.65 3.87
C TRP A 46 1.43 -0.46 4.98
N LYS A 47 1.34 -1.44 5.88
CA LYS A 47 0.61 -1.32 7.14
C LYS A 47 1.54 -0.71 8.19
N MET A 48 1.19 0.45 8.71
CA MET A 48 1.96 1.09 9.77
C MET A 48 1.71 0.38 11.10
N THR A 49 2.78 0.11 11.84
CA THR A 49 2.73 -0.47 13.18
C THR A 49 3.48 0.45 14.15
N SER A 50 3.44 0.14 15.45
CA SER A 50 4.28 0.85 16.44
C SER A 50 5.78 0.54 16.28
N GLY A 51 6.13 -0.47 15.49
CA GLY A 51 7.50 -0.86 15.18
C GLY A 51 7.77 -0.73 13.69
N GLU A 52 8.22 -1.81 13.07
CA GLU A 52 8.53 -1.82 11.64
C GLU A 52 7.24 -1.87 10.80
N PRO A 53 7.12 -1.01 9.77
CA PRO A 53 6.04 -1.11 8.79
C PRO A 53 6.08 -2.44 8.05
N ILE A 54 4.90 -3.02 7.81
CA ILE A 54 4.75 -4.32 7.18
C ILE A 54 4.31 -4.13 5.74
N LYS A 55 5.00 -4.77 4.79
CA LYS A 55 4.53 -4.87 3.40
C LYS A 55 3.19 -5.60 3.39
N TRP A 56 2.14 -4.95 2.90
CA TRP A 56 0.78 -5.47 2.99
C TRP A 56 0.22 -5.86 1.62
N VAL A 57 0.30 -4.98 0.63
CA VAL A 57 -0.24 -5.26 -0.70
C VAL A 57 0.68 -4.70 -1.76
N ARG A 58 1.02 -5.53 -2.74
CA ARG A 58 1.62 -5.06 -3.98
C ARG A 58 0.53 -4.85 -5.02
N VAL A 59 0.52 -3.68 -5.64
CA VAL A 59 -0.27 -3.36 -6.83
C VAL A 59 0.72 -3.27 -7.98
N TYR A 60 0.60 -4.15 -8.96
CA TYR A 60 1.48 -4.18 -10.12
C TYR A 60 1.01 -3.15 -11.16
N GLU A 61 1.93 -2.74 -12.03
CA GLU A 61 1.63 -1.79 -13.12
C GLU A 61 0.48 -2.24 -14.03
N ASP A 62 0.26 -3.54 -14.18
CA ASP A 62 -0.86 -4.14 -14.92
C ASP A 62 -2.18 -4.15 -14.12
N GLU A 63 -2.24 -3.40 -13.03
CA GLU A 63 -3.33 -3.31 -12.06
C GLU A 63 -3.65 -4.63 -11.33
N SER A 64 -2.84 -5.69 -11.53
CA SER A 64 -2.97 -6.91 -10.75
C SER A 64 -2.51 -6.66 -9.31
N ILE A 65 -3.03 -7.47 -8.38
CA ILE A 65 -2.85 -7.24 -6.94
C ILE A 65 -2.39 -8.53 -6.28
N ASP A 66 -1.30 -8.44 -5.53
CA ASP A 66 -0.78 -9.51 -4.67
C ASP A 66 -0.86 -9.03 -3.22
N ALA A 67 -1.85 -9.55 -2.51
CA ALA A 67 -2.20 -9.17 -1.15
C ALA A 67 -1.96 -10.34 -0.20
N VAL A 68 -1.49 -10.06 1.02
CA VAL A 68 -1.27 -11.13 2.03
C VAL A 68 -2.55 -11.83 2.50
N THR A 69 -3.75 -11.37 2.10
CA THR A 69 -5.03 -11.99 2.48
C THR A 69 -6.10 -11.86 1.39
N ASP A 70 -6.80 -12.94 1.06
CA ASP A 70 -7.90 -12.98 0.08
C ASP A 70 -9.05 -12.02 0.40
N GLN A 71 -9.31 -11.78 1.69
CA GLN A 71 -10.40 -10.92 2.16
C GLN A 71 -10.25 -9.45 1.71
N HIS A 72 -9.03 -9.00 1.43
CA HIS A 72 -8.78 -7.63 0.94
C HIS A 72 -8.88 -7.51 -0.58
N LEU A 73 -8.75 -8.61 -1.33
CA LEU A 73 -9.00 -8.61 -2.79
C LEU A 73 -10.47 -8.29 -3.12
N ALA A 74 -11.39 -8.64 -2.23
CA ALA A 74 -12.83 -8.42 -2.41
C ALA A 74 -13.27 -6.94 -2.34
N HIS A 75 -12.39 -6.02 -1.90
CA HIS A 75 -12.69 -4.57 -1.85
C HIS A 75 -12.39 -3.84 -3.17
N LEU A 76 -11.87 -4.55 -4.17
CA LEU A 76 -11.39 -4.00 -5.43
C LEU A 76 -12.32 -4.27 -6.64
N VAL A 77 -13.53 -4.78 -6.35
CA VAL A 77 -14.59 -5.12 -7.32
C VAL A 77 -15.79 -4.21 -7.17
#